data_AF-A0A2M8RSN2-F1
#
_entry.id   AF-A0A2M8RSN2-F1
#
_cell.length_a   1.000
_cell.length_b   1.000
_cell.length_c   1.000
_cell.angle_alpha   90.00
_cell.angle_beta   90.00
_cell.angle_gamma   90.00
#
_symmetry.space_group_name_H-M   'P 1'
#
loop_
_entity.id
_entity.type
_entity.pdbx_description
1 polymer ?
#
loop_
_entity_poly.entity_id
_entity_poly.type
_entity_poly.pdbx_seq_one_letter_code
_entity_poly.pdbx_strand_id
1 'polypeptide(L)'
;MKFINKLEEWIGGVLFLIIFAILIAQILARQLFHTPFIWSEELARLLFIYVGMLGISMAVRTQQHVYIDFLTNFMPEKIRKLCNSFVQLIIFACIFLFFHLGMKVFLDASFEIVSLGISEKWLYAALPFITILVFFRFLQAQAENFKNNISYLPAAFFLISAVVLLAILYIAPDAFKVLRISNYVKFGSDAVFITLIVWLVIMFLGTPVGWSLFIATILYFAMTRWNTVNSASGKLVDSLNSFPLLSVPFFILTGILMNTGGITERIFNFAKALLGHYTGGMGHVNIGASLIFSGMSGSALADAGGLGQLEIKAMRDAGY
;
A
#
# COMPACT_ATOMS: atom_id res chain seq x y z
N MET A 1 7.98 25.22 1.75
CA MET A 1 8.08 23.75 1.64
C MET A 1 7.13 22.93 2.54
N LYS A 2 6.66 23.42 3.70
CA LYS A 2 5.70 22.67 4.55
C LYS A 2 4.33 22.42 3.91
N PHE A 3 3.86 23.32 3.05
CA PHE A 3 2.53 23.23 2.41
C PHE A 3 2.45 22.11 1.35
N ILE A 4 3.40 22.09 0.40
CA ILE A 4 3.54 21.02 -0.61
C ILE A 4 3.68 19.65 0.07
N ASN A 5 4.33 19.64 1.24
CA ASN A 5 4.53 18.42 2.02
C ASN A 5 3.27 17.87 2.66
N LYS A 6 2.24 18.69 2.92
CA LYS A 6 0.97 18.20 3.47
C LYS A 6 -0.12 18.08 2.40
N LEU A 7 0.09 18.60 1.21
CA LEU A 7 -0.93 18.67 0.16
C LEU A 7 -1.54 17.30 -0.16
N GLU A 8 -0.73 16.23 -0.18
CA GLU A 8 -1.23 14.85 -0.36
C GLU A 8 -2.09 14.37 0.81
N GLU A 9 -1.71 14.71 2.05
CA GLU A 9 -2.50 14.41 3.25
C GLU A 9 -3.86 15.14 3.21
N TRP A 10 -3.86 16.41 2.81
CA TRP A 10 -5.08 17.20 2.67
C TRP A 10 -5.98 16.65 1.56
N ILE A 11 -5.43 16.37 0.37
CA ILE A 11 -6.21 15.80 -0.73
C ILE A 11 -6.75 14.41 -0.34
N GLY A 12 -5.90 13.53 0.19
CA GLY A 12 -6.32 12.21 0.65
C GLY A 12 -7.39 12.29 1.73
N GLY A 13 -7.24 13.18 2.71
CA GLY A 13 -8.23 13.41 3.76
C GLY A 13 -9.55 13.97 3.25
N VAL A 14 -9.53 14.93 2.32
CA VAL A 14 -10.74 15.47 1.69
C VAL A 14 -11.45 14.40 0.86
N LEU A 15 -10.72 13.64 0.05
CA LEU A 15 -11.29 12.52 -0.70
C LEU A 15 -11.91 11.48 0.24
N PHE A 16 -11.24 11.17 1.35
CA PHE A 16 -11.74 10.26 2.36
C PHE A 16 -13.05 10.76 3.02
N LEU A 17 -13.13 12.05 3.34
CA LEU A 17 -14.36 12.68 3.85
C LEU A 17 -15.49 12.65 2.82
N ILE A 18 -15.19 12.85 1.54
CA ILE A 18 -16.17 12.72 0.45
C ILE A 18 -16.69 11.29 0.37
N ILE A 19 -15.81 10.28 0.40
CA ILE A 19 -16.21 8.87 0.44
C ILE A 19 -17.13 8.61 1.63
N PHE A 20 -16.75 9.07 2.82
CA PHE A 20 -17.56 8.92 4.03
C PHE A 20 -18.96 9.53 3.87
N ALA A 21 -19.05 10.75 3.34
CA ALA A 21 -20.32 11.43 3.11
C ALA A 21 -21.20 10.71 2.07
N ILE A 22 -20.60 10.23 0.98
CA ILE A 22 -21.29 9.44 -0.05
C ILE A 22 -21.87 8.16 0.55
N LEU A 23 -21.10 7.42 1.36
CA LEU A 23 -21.55 6.19 1.97
C LEU A 23 -22.65 6.42 3.01
N ILE A 24 -22.56 7.48 3.82
CA ILE A 24 -23.64 7.86 4.73
C ILE A 24 -24.90 8.20 3.94
N ALA A 25 -24.79 9.02 2.90
CA ALA A 25 -25.93 9.38 2.07
C ALA A 25 -26.57 8.15 1.41
N GLN A 26 -25.75 7.20 0.93
CA GLN A 26 -26.22 5.93 0.38
C GLN A 26 -26.96 5.09 1.43
N ILE A 27 -26.42 4.97 2.64
CA ILE A 27 -27.06 4.21 3.74
C ILE A 27 -28.38 4.87 4.14
N LEU A 28 -28.40 6.19 4.34
CA LEU A 28 -29.61 6.93 4.67
C LEU A 28 -30.66 6.82 3.57
N ALA A 29 -30.26 6.96 2.31
CA ALA A 29 -31.19 6.82 1.19
C ALA A 29 -31.78 5.41 1.11
N ARG A 30 -30.96 4.39 1.36
CA ARG A 30 -31.40 3.00 1.43
C ARG A 30 -32.37 2.74 2.58
N GLN A 31 -32.12 3.31 3.76
CA GLN A 31 -32.94 3.08 4.95
C GLN A 31 -34.23 3.92 4.97
N LEU A 32 -34.17 5.17 4.50
CA LEU A 32 -35.29 6.11 4.56
C LEU A 32 -36.17 6.08 3.30
N PHE A 33 -35.57 5.96 2.12
CA PHE A 33 -36.28 6.06 0.83
C PHE A 33 -36.36 4.73 0.06
N HIS A 34 -35.85 3.63 0.63
CA HIS A 34 -35.78 2.29 0.01
C HIS A 34 -35.15 2.25 -1.39
N THR A 35 -34.45 3.32 -1.80
CA THR A 35 -33.88 3.52 -3.13
C THR A 35 -32.42 3.96 -2.99
N PRO A 36 -31.45 3.02 -3.03
CA PRO A 36 -30.05 3.38 -2.92
C PRO A 36 -29.54 4.09 -4.19
N PHE A 37 -28.58 5.00 -4.03
CA PHE A 37 -27.91 5.62 -5.17
C PHE A 37 -27.01 4.62 -5.88
N ILE A 38 -27.34 4.25 -7.12
CA ILE A 38 -26.63 3.20 -7.88
C ILE A 38 -25.16 3.59 -8.16
N TRP A 39 -24.90 4.87 -8.41
CA TRP A 39 -23.55 5.40 -8.70
C TRP A 39 -22.65 5.54 -7.47
N SER A 40 -23.22 5.56 -6.26
CA SER A 40 -22.47 5.89 -5.04
C SER A 40 -21.37 4.88 -4.73
N GLU A 41 -21.64 3.59 -4.98
CA GLU A 41 -20.70 2.50 -4.73
C GLU A 41 -19.48 2.57 -5.67
N GLU A 42 -19.72 2.79 -6.96
CA GLU A 42 -18.67 2.92 -7.97
C GLU A 42 -17.84 4.18 -7.76
N LEU A 43 -18.47 5.31 -7.43
CA LEU A 43 -17.74 6.55 -7.11
C LEU A 43 -16.88 6.38 -5.87
N ALA A 44 -17.42 5.77 -4.80
CA ALA A 44 -16.66 5.53 -3.57
C ALA A 44 -15.42 4.66 -3.83
N ARG A 45 -15.55 3.58 -4.63
CA ARG A 45 -14.40 2.75 -5.03
C ARG A 45 -13.40 3.53 -5.87
N LEU A 46 -13.86 4.31 -6.84
CA LEU A 46 -12.98 5.13 -7.68
C LEU A 46 -12.17 6.10 -6.81
N LEU A 47 -12.82 6.88 -5.95
CA LEU A 47 -12.13 7.82 -5.05
C LEU A 47 -11.17 7.08 -4.11
N PHE A 48 -11.51 5.88 -3.66
CA PHE A 48 -10.66 5.06 -2.79
C PHE A 48 -9.40 4.58 -3.48
N ILE A 49 -9.44 4.27 -4.78
CA ILE A 49 -8.23 3.98 -5.57
C ILE A 49 -7.26 5.16 -5.49
N TYR A 50 -7.75 6.39 -5.69
CA TYR A 50 -6.93 7.60 -5.57
C TYR A 50 -6.37 7.78 -4.14
N VAL A 51 -7.19 7.59 -3.11
CA VAL A 51 -6.74 7.67 -1.70
C VAL A 51 -5.66 6.62 -1.41
N GLY A 52 -5.88 5.36 -1.82
CA GLY A 52 -4.94 4.26 -1.61
C GLY A 52 -3.61 4.51 -2.30
N MET A 53 -3.63 4.99 -3.54
CA MET A 53 -2.43 5.31 -4.30
C MET A 53 -1.69 6.55 -3.76
N LEU A 54 -2.40 7.59 -3.31
CA LEU A 54 -1.79 8.71 -2.58
C LEU A 54 -1.11 8.22 -1.30
N GLY A 55 -1.68 7.21 -0.63
CA GLY A 55 -1.05 6.51 0.48
C GLY A 55 0.34 5.94 0.13
N ILE A 56 0.51 5.38 -1.07
CA ILE A 56 1.82 4.88 -1.55
C ILE A 56 2.82 6.04 -1.63
N SER A 57 2.43 7.17 -2.21
CA SER A 57 3.30 8.37 -2.32
C SER A 57 3.77 8.87 -0.95
N MET A 58 2.85 8.97 0.01
CA MET A 58 3.17 9.38 1.38
C MET A 58 4.07 8.38 2.10
N ALA A 59 3.84 7.07 1.91
CA ALA A 59 4.65 6.00 2.49
C ALA A 59 6.08 5.96 1.93
N VAL A 60 6.26 6.22 0.62
CA VAL A 60 7.59 6.35 0.01
C VAL A 60 8.35 7.51 0.62
N ARG A 61 7.69 8.65 0.81
CA ARG A 61 8.34 9.83 1.40
C ARG A 61 8.78 9.60 2.83
N THR A 62 7.89 9.05 3.65
CA THR A 62 8.12 8.84 5.08
C THR A 62 8.96 7.59 5.37
N GLN A 63 9.26 6.78 4.35
CA GLN A 63 9.96 5.50 4.45
C GLN A 63 9.27 4.52 5.43
N GLN A 64 7.94 4.58 5.52
CA GLN A 64 7.11 3.79 6.45
C GLN A 64 6.60 2.46 5.87
N HIS A 65 7.01 2.11 4.64
CA HIS A 65 6.64 0.81 4.11
C HIS A 65 7.18 -0.31 4.99
N VAL A 66 6.38 -1.35 5.21
CA VAL A 66 6.80 -2.52 5.99
C VAL A 66 7.96 -3.21 5.26
N TYR A 67 9.09 -3.39 5.94
CA TYR A 67 10.26 -4.15 5.48
C TYR A 67 10.79 -5.02 6.63
N ILE A 68 11.60 -6.02 6.28
CA ILE A 68 12.25 -6.90 7.25
C ILE A 68 13.67 -6.42 7.45
N ASP A 69 14.03 -6.04 8.67
CA ASP A 69 15.34 -5.51 9.05
C ASP A 69 16.23 -6.54 9.76
N PHE A 70 15.72 -7.76 9.97
CA PHE A 70 16.43 -8.82 10.71
C PHE A 70 17.87 -9.04 10.22
N LEU A 71 18.07 -9.25 8.91
CA LEU A 71 19.40 -9.49 8.35
C LEU A 71 20.23 -8.21 8.22
N THR A 72 19.60 -7.08 7.93
CA THR A 72 20.30 -5.80 7.75
C THR A 72 20.85 -5.25 9.07
N ASN A 73 20.24 -5.62 10.20
CA ASN A 73 20.71 -5.24 11.54
C ASN A 73 22.01 -5.95 11.96
N PHE A 74 22.33 -7.12 11.39
CA PHE A 74 23.62 -7.80 11.62
C PHE A 74 24.76 -7.28 10.73
N MET A 75 24.46 -6.47 9.71
CA MET A 75 25.45 -6.05 8.74
C MET A 75 26.34 -4.91 9.24
N PRO A 76 27.65 -4.92 8.95
CA PRO A 76 28.53 -3.78 9.15
C PRO A 76 28.02 -2.54 8.40
N GLU A 77 28.29 -1.34 8.92
CA GLU A 77 27.76 -0.08 8.37
C GLU A 77 28.01 0.11 6.88
N LYS A 78 29.19 -0.29 6.38
CA LYS A 78 29.55 -0.22 4.96
C LYS A 78 28.67 -1.12 4.09
N ILE A 79 28.40 -2.35 4.54
CA ILE A 79 27.57 -3.33 3.83
C ILE A 79 26.12 -2.88 3.87
N ARG A 80 25.63 -2.42 5.04
CA ARG A 80 24.28 -1.87 5.18
C ARG A 80 24.04 -0.69 4.24
N LYS A 81 24.99 0.23 4.11
CA LYS A 81 24.91 1.37 3.17
C LYS A 81 24.88 0.91 1.70
N LEU A 82 25.63 -0.13 1.35
CA LEU A 82 25.61 -0.73 0.02
C LEU A 82 24.26 -1.40 -0.27
N CYS A 83 23.76 -2.24 0.66
CA CYS A 83 22.46 -2.88 0.57
C CYS A 83 21.34 -1.84 0.43
N ASN A 84 21.34 -0.78 1.25
CA ASN A 84 20.37 0.31 1.12
C ASN A 84 20.42 0.97 -0.26
N SER A 85 21.62 1.19 -0.81
CA SER A 85 21.76 1.77 -2.16
C SER A 85 21.19 0.85 -3.24
N PHE A 86 21.38 -0.45 -3.10
CA PHE A 86 20.80 -1.46 -3.98
C PHE A 86 19.26 -1.54 -3.85
N VAL A 87 18.72 -1.51 -2.63
CA VAL A 87 17.27 -1.45 -2.38
C VAL A 87 16.64 -0.24 -3.09
N GLN A 88 17.30 0.92 -3.03
CA GLN A 88 16.79 2.12 -3.68
C GLN A 88 16.82 2.03 -5.21
N LEU A 89 17.80 1.32 -5.80
CA LEU A 89 17.80 1.00 -7.23
C LEU A 89 16.60 0.12 -7.61
N ILE A 90 16.26 -0.88 -6.78
CA ILE A 90 15.07 -1.71 -6.99
C ILE A 90 13.80 -0.86 -6.94
N ILE A 91 13.64 -0.02 -5.92
CA ILE A 91 12.47 0.85 -5.78
C ILE A 91 12.36 1.79 -6.98
N PHE A 92 13.46 2.39 -7.42
CA PHE A 92 13.49 3.23 -8.62
C PHE A 92 13.05 2.47 -9.88
N ALA A 93 13.59 1.26 -10.09
CA ALA A 93 13.20 0.42 -11.21
C ALA A 93 11.70 0.08 -11.14
N CYS A 94 11.18 -0.22 -9.95
CA CYS A 94 9.75 -0.46 -9.75
C CYS A 94 8.91 0.76 -10.09
N ILE A 95 9.26 1.96 -9.62
CA ILE A 95 8.55 3.21 -9.92
C ILE A 95 8.53 3.47 -11.44
N PHE A 96 9.66 3.25 -12.12
CA PHE A 96 9.73 3.41 -13.57
C PHE A 96 8.84 2.40 -14.32
N LEU A 97 8.88 1.13 -13.93
CA LEU A 97 8.00 0.09 -14.49
C LEU A 97 6.53 0.39 -14.20
N PHE A 98 6.21 0.84 -13.00
CA PHE A 98 4.87 1.20 -12.56
C PHE A 98 4.32 2.36 -13.40
N PHE A 99 5.15 3.36 -13.75
CA PHE A 99 4.78 4.44 -14.67
C PHE A 99 4.53 3.92 -16.09
N HIS A 100 5.44 3.10 -16.62
CA HIS A 100 5.32 2.57 -17.98
C HIS A 100 4.07 1.69 -18.16
N LEU A 101 3.87 0.74 -17.24
CA LEU A 101 2.69 -0.13 -17.24
C LEU A 101 1.41 0.69 -17.01
N GLY A 102 1.47 1.69 -16.14
CA GLY A 102 0.37 2.61 -15.88
C GLY A 102 -0.06 3.40 -17.11
N MET A 103 0.90 3.99 -17.84
CA MET A 103 0.63 4.69 -19.09
C MET A 103 -0.01 3.77 -20.13
N LYS A 104 0.47 2.53 -20.23
CA LYS A 104 -0.08 1.56 -21.18
C LYS A 104 -1.52 1.19 -20.87
N VAL A 105 -1.81 0.81 -19.62
CA VAL A 105 -3.18 0.46 -19.19
C VAL A 105 -4.12 1.64 -19.35
N PHE A 106 -3.67 2.85 -19.03
CA PHE A 106 -4.47 4.07 -19.21
C PHE A 106 -4.83 4.34 -20.69
N LEU A 107 -3.88 4.15 -21.61
CA LEU A 107 -4.12 4.36 -23.05
C LEU A 107 -4.98 3.25 -23.67
N ASP A 108 -4.81 2.00 -23.22
CA ASP A 108 -5.54 0.82 -23.70
C ASP A 108 -6.98 0.76 -23.14
N ALA A 109 -7.28 1.48 -22.06
CA ALA A 109 -8.60 1.54 -21.45
C ALA A 109 -9.62 2.21 -22.39
N SER A 110 -10.67 1.47 -22.74
CA SER A 110 -11.69 1.91 -23.72
C SER A 110 -13.13 1.70 -23.25
N PHE A 111 -13.35 1.06 -22.10
CA PHE A 111 -14.68 0.81 -21.57
C PHE A 111 -15.21 1.97 -20.72
N GLU A 112 -16.51 1.90 -20.41
CA GLU A 112 -17.21 2.82 -19.53
C GLU A 112 -17.59 2.16 -18.21
N ILE A 113 -17.54 2.95 -17.14
CA ILE A 113 -18.05 2.59 -15.82
C ILE A 113 -19.57 2.79 -15.87
N VAL A 114 -20.30 1.67 -15.96
CA VAL A 114 -21.72 1.63 -16.35
C VAL A 114 -22.62 2.49 -15.48
N SER A 115 -22.45 2.49 -14.15
CA SER A 115 -23.37 3.22 -13.26
C SER A 115 -23.04 4.71 -13.16
N LEU A 116 -21.79 5.11 -13.40
CA LEU A 116 -21.39 6.52 -13.44
C LEU A 116 -21.52 7.17 -14.82
N GLY A 117 -21.51 6.39 -15.90
CA GLY A 117 -21.44 6.90 -17.26
C GLY A 117 -20.13 7.64 -17.57
N ILE A 118 -19.04 7.34 -16.86
CA ILE A 118 -17.70 7.91 -17.11
C ILE A 118 -16.78 6.86 -17.72
N SER A 119 -15.78 7.30 -18.48
CA SER A 119 -14.77 6.39 -19.01
C SER A 119 -13.92 5.75 -17.92
N GLU A 120 -13.63 4.46 -18.06
CA GLU A 120 -12.71 3.68 -17.21
C GLU A 120 -11.29 4.27 -17.20
N LYS A 121 -10.96 5.14 -18.17
CA LYS A 121 -9.71 5.92 -18.15
C LYS A 121 -9.51 6.69 -16.85
N TRP A 122 -10.58 7.18 -16.21
CA TRP A 122 -10.47 7.87 -14.92
C TRP A 122 -10.06 6.95 -13.77
N LEU A 123 -10.32 5.65 -13.88
CA LEU A 123 -9.89 4.65 -12.90
C LEU A 123 -8.39 4.37 -13.07
N TYR A 124 -7.93 4.10 -14.30
CA TYR A 124 -6.52 3.82 -14.55
C TYR A 124 -5.62 5.05 -14.61
N ALA A 125 -6.17 6.26 -14.79
CA ALA A 125 -5.43 7.52 -14.72
C ALA A 125 -4.66 7.67 -13.40
N ALA A 126 -5.20 7.10 -12.31
CA ALA A 126 -4.56 7.12 -11.01
C ALA A 126 -3.12 6.55 -11.06
N LEU A 127 -2.85 5.52 -11.89
CA LEU A 127 -1.51 4.94 -12.07
C LEU A 127 -0.48 5.97 -12.54
N PRO A 128 -0.52 6.50 -13.78
CA PRO A 128 0.54 7.39 -14.27
C PRO A 128 0.64 8.69 -13.47
N PHE A 129 -0.48 9.31 -13.09
CA PHE A 129 -0.45 10.58 -12.36
C PHE A 129 0.16 10.44 -10.97
N ILE A 130 -0.23 9.42 -10.21
CA ILE A 130 0.28 9.24 -8.85
C ILE A 130 1.71 8.70 -8.89
N THR A 131 2.10 7.95 -9.92
CA THR A 131 3.50 7.51 -10.05
C THR A 131 4.47 8.68 -10.22
N ILE A 132 4.05 9.76 -10.91
CA ILE A 132 4.86 10.99 -11.00
C ILE A 132 5.07 11.60 -9.61
N LEU A 133 4.02 11.63 -8.79
CA LEU A 133 4.09 12.12 -7.40
C LEU A 133 4.98 11.20 -6.54
N VAL A 134 4.81 9.88 -6.64
CA VAL A 134 5.64 8.88 -5.96
C VAL A 134 7.11 9.06 -6.34
N PHE A 135 7.41 9.29 -7.62
CA PHE A 135 8.77 9.54 -8.08
C PHE A 135 9.36 10.82 -7.48
N PHE A 136 8.59 11.90 -7.44
CA PHE A 136 9.01 13.14 -6.78
C PHE A 136 9.29 12.92 -5.28
N ARG A 137 8.43 12.17 -4.59
CA ARG A 137 8.62 11.82 -3.17
C ARG A 137 9.81 10.90 -2.93
N PHE A 138 10.06 9.96 -3.84
CA PHE A 138 11.25 9.12 -3.83
C PHE A 138 12.53 9.97 -3.93
N LEU A 139 12.57 10.97 -4.83
CA LEU A 139 13.71 11.88 -4.92
C LEU A 139 13.92 12.70 -3.64
N GLN A 140 12.85 13.14 -2.98
CA GLN A 140 12.94 13.82 -1.68
C GLN A 140 13.52 12.91 -0.59
N ALA A 141 12.97 11.69 -0.46
CA ALA A 141 13.46 10.71 0.50
C ALA A 141 14.94 10.37 0.22
N GLN A 142 15.33 10.28 -1.04
CA GLN A 142 16.70 9.99 -1.43
C GLN A 142 17.68 11.14 -1.19
N ALA A 143 17.23 12.40 -1.33
CA ALA A 143 18.02 13.54 -0.95
C ALA A 143 18.32 13.54 0.57
N GLU A 144 17.32 13.16 1.39
CA GLU A 144 17.49 12.99 2.85
C GLU A 144 18.40 11.80 3.18
N ASN A 145 18.21 10.65 2.54
CA ASN A 145 19.03 9.45 2.74
C ASN A 145 20.51 9.69 2.38
N PHE A 146 20.78 10.45 1.32
CA PHE A 146 22.14 10.81 0.93
C PHE A 146 22.77 11.78 1.95
N LYS A 147 22.02 12.80 2.39
CA LYS A 147 22.47 13.76 3.41
C LYS A 147 22.80 13.07 4.74
N ASN A 148 22.02 12.05 5.11
CA ASN A 148 22.19 11.27 6.34
C ASN A 148 23.19 10.11 6.19
N ASN A 149 23.92 10.02 5.07
CA ASN A 149 24.89 8.96 4.79
C ASN A 149 24.33 7.52 4.79
N ILE A 150 23.03 7.34 4.60
CA ILE A 150 22.34 6.04 4.58
C ILE A 150 22.50 5.33 3.23
N SER A 151 22.67 6.10 2.15
CA SER A 151 22.90 5.60 0.77
C SER A 151 24.11 6.28 0.13
N TYR A 152 24.76 5.60 -0.82
CA TYR A 152 25.83 6.16 -1.65
C TYR A 152 25.30 6.95 -2.86
N LEU A 153 24.07 6.70 -3.30
CA LEU A 153 23.54 7.26 -4.55
C LEU A 153 22.81 8.58 -4.30
N PRO A 154 23.20 9.69 -4.94
CA PRO A 154 22.52 10.97 -4.81
C PRO A 154 21.19 10.98 -5.58
N ALA A 155 20.24 11.82 -5.17
CA ALA A 155 18.97 11.99 -5.88
C ALA A 155 19.15 12.40 -7.35
N ALA A 156 20.20 13.16 -7.67
CA ALA A 156 20.53 13.57 -9.04
C ALA A 156 20.79 12.36 -9.97
N PHE A 157 21.40 11.29 -9.45
CA PHE A 157 21.64 10.07 -10.22
C PHE A 157 20.31 9.48 -10.71
N PHE A 158 19.33 9.32 -9.81
CA PHE A 158 18.02 8.78 -10.15
C PHE A 158 17.24 9.66 -11.12
N LEU A 159 17.35 10.99 -10.98
CA LEU A 159 16.70 11.93 -11.90
C LEU A 159 17.31 11.84 -13.31
N ILE A 160 18.64 11.82 -13.42
CA ILE A 160 19.33 11.65 -14.70
C ILE A 160 18.98 10.29 -15.32
N SER A 161 19.04 9.21 -14.54
CA SER A 161 18.65 7.88 -14.99
C SER A 161 17.20 7.83 -15.49
N ALA A 162 16.26 8.51 -14.83
CA ALA A 162 14.88 8.57 -15.29
C ALA A 162 14.75 9.25 -16.65
N VAL A 163 15.42 10.40 -16.83
CA VAL A 163 15.41 11.13 -18.11
C VAL A 163 16.03 10.28 -19.22
N VAL A 164 17.16 9.62 -18.95
CA VAL A 164 17.82 8.73 -19.91
C VAL A 164 16.91 7.55 -20.28
N LEU A 165 16.29 6.90 -19.31
CA LEU A 165 15.37 5.78 -19.56
C LEU A 165 14.14 6.21 -20.37
N LEU A 166 13.57 7.39 -20.09
CA LEU A 166 12.46 7.96 -20.87
C LEU A 166 12.90 8.32 -22.30
N ALA A 167 14.09 8.89 -22.48
CA ALA A 167 14.64 9.19 -23.81
C ALA A 167 14.87 7.90 -24.62
N ILE A 168 15.40 6.85 -24.00
CA ILE A 168 15.54 5.53 -24.61
C ILE A 168 14.16 4.98 -25.01
N LEU A 169 13.15 5.09 -24.15
CA LEU A 169 11.80 4.63 -24.45
C LEU A 169 11.17 5.38 -25.64
N TYR A 170 11.45 6.68 -25.77
CA TYR A 170 10.96 7.49 -26.88
C TYR A 170 11.63 7.13 -28.22
N ILE A 171 12.95 6.90 -28.21
CA ILE A 171 13.74 6.59 -29.41
C ILE A 171 13.55 5.12 -29.83
N ALA A 172 13.48 4.20 -28.86
CA ALA A 172 13.38 2.77 -29.05
C ALA A 172 12.30 2.20 -28.12
N PRO A 173 11.00 2.29 -28.48
CA PRO A 173 9.90 1.73 -27.67
C PRO A 173 10.02 0.21 -27.47
N ASP A 174 10.79 -0.46 -28.32
CA ASP A 174 11.13 -1.87 -28.24
C ASP A 174 12.21 -2.22 -27.20
N ALA A 175 12.87 -1.24 -26.57
CA ALA A 175 13.92 -1.48 -25.58
C ALA A 175 13.41 -2.31 -24.38
N PHE A 176 12.12 -2.23 -24.05
CA PHE A 176 11.48 -3.07 -23.04
C PHE A 176 11.46 -4.57 -23.40
N LYS A 177 11.64 -4.94 -24.69
CA LYS A 177 11.81 -6.34 -25.09
C LYS A 177 13.05 -6.98 -24.49
N VAL A 178 14.05 -6.20 -24.05
CA VAL A 178 15.24 -6.70 -23.34
C VAL A 178 14.87 -7.33 -22.00
N LEU A 179 13.81 -6.85 -21.33
CA LEU A 179 13.30 -7.47 -20.11
C LEU A 179 12.62 -8.83 -20.36
N ARG A 180 12.42 -9.26 -21.62
CA ARG A 180 11.89 -10.59 -21.97
C ARG A 180 12.98 -11.63 -21.84
N ILE A 181 13.30 -12.00 -20.60
CA ILE A 181 14.27 -13.07 -20.30
C ILE A 181 13.86 -14.39 -20.99
N SER A 182 12.56 -14.64 -21.18
CA SER A 182 12.02 -15.79 -21.91
C SER A 182 12.55 -15.97 -23.33
N ASN A 183 13.03 -14.89 -23.97
CA ASN A 183 13.62 -14.94 -25.31
C ASN A 183 15.06 -15.46 -25.30
N TYR A 184 15.75 -15.32 -24.16
CA TYR A 184 17.16 -15.68 -24.00
C TYR A 184 17.33 -17.01 -23.27
N VAL A 185 16.50 -17.27 -22.25
CA VAL A 185 16.57 -18.48 -21.43
C VAL A 185 15.15 -18.97 -21.12
N LYS A 186 14.88 -20.25 -21.41
CA LYS A 186 13.59 -20.89 -21.11
C LYS A 186 13.72 -21.70 -19.82
N PHE A 187 13.27 -21.13 -18.72
CA PHE A 187 13.33 -21.76 -17.39
C PHE A 187 12.19 -22.75 -17.09
N GLY A 188 11.14 -22.82 -17.93
CA GLY A 188 10.05 -23.79 -17.75
C GLY A 188 9.36 -23.68 -16.38
N SER A 189 9.16 -24.82 -15.70
CA SER A 189 8.61 -24.91 -14.34
C SER A 189 9.51 -24.29 -13.27
N ASP A 190 10.82 -24.24 -13.51
CA ASP A 190 11.81 -23.84 -12.51
C ASP A 190 11.81 -22.32 -12.27
N ALA A 191 11.18 -21.57 -13.17
CA ALA A 191 10.97 -20.13 -13.05
C ALA A 191 10.28 -19.73 -11.73
N VAL A 192 9.37 -20.58 -11.20
CA VAL A 192 8.69 -20.32 -9.93
C VAL A 192 9.70 -20.34 -8.78
N PHE A 193 10.52 -21.38 -8.69
CA PHE A 193 11.52 -21.52 -7.62
C PHE A 193 12.57 -20.41 -7.68
N ILE A 194 13.05 -20.07 -8.88
CA ILE A 194 13.98 -18.96 -9.08
C ILE A 194 13.37 -17.65 -8.60
N THR A 195 12.12 -17.37 -8.99
CA THR A 195 11.42 -16.15 -8.55
C THR A 195 11.28 -16.10 -7.03
N LEU A 196 10.88 -17.20 -6.39
CA LEU A 196 10.72 -17.28 -4.94
C LEU A 196 12.04 -17.03 -4.21
N ILE A 197 13.13 -17.65 -4.66
CA ILE A 197 14.46 -17.44 -4.06
C ILE A 197 14.89 -15.99 -4.21
N VAL A 198 14.77 -15.42 -5.42
CA VAL A 198 15.14 -14.02 -5.68
C VAL A 198 14.29 -13.08 -4.81
N TRP A 199 12.97 -13.31 -4.73
CA TRP A 199 12.06 -12.52 -3.92
C TRP A 199 12.43 -12.54 -2.43
N LEU A 200 12.69 -13.72 -1.87
CA LEU A 200 13.11 -13.84 -0.48
C LEU A 200 14.42 -13.09 -0.23
N VAL A 201 15.41 -13.27 -1.12
CA VAL A 201 16.70 -12.57 -0.99
C VAL A 201 16.51 -11.05 -0.98
N ILE A 202 15.79 -10.48 -1.96
CA ILE A 202 15.62 -9.02 -2.01
C ILE A 202 14.78 -8.47 -0.85
N MET A 203 13.80 -9.23 -0.37
CA MET A 203 12.98 -8.85 0.78
C MET A 203 13.83 -8.81 2.06
N PHE A 204 14.64 -9.85 2.28
CA PHE A 204 15.54 -9.95 3.42
C PHE A 204 16.73 -8.98 3.38
N LEU A 205 17.08 -8.45 2.21
CA LEU A 205 18.03 -7.34 2.06
C LEU A 205 17.47 -5.99 2.54
N GLY A 206 16.23 -5.94 3.03
CA GLY A 206 15.57 -4.73 3.53
C GLY A 206 14.72 -4.01 2.50
N THR A 207 14.43 -4.64 1.36
CA THR A 207 13.46 -4.06 0.41
C THR A 207 12.06 -4.11 1.01
N PRO A 208 11.26 -3.03 0.96
CA PRO A 208 9.89 -3.09 1.44
C PRO A 208 9.07 -4.14 0.70
N VAL A 209 8.20 -4.83 1.44
CA VAL A 209 7.54 -6.06 0.98
C VAL A 209 6.77 -5.83 -0.32
N GLY A 210 6.02 -4.73 -0.43
CA GLY A 210 5.26 -4.38 -1.64
C GLY A 210 6.14 -4.23 -2.89
N TRP A 211 7.26 -3.51 -2.80
CA TRP A 211 8.20 -3.33 -3.91
C TRP A 211 8.89 -4.64 -4.29
N SER A 212 9.24 -5.46 -3.30
CA SER A 212 9.85 -6.78 -3.53
C SER A 212 8.90 -7.74 -4.27
N LEU A 213 7.61 -7.76 -3.91
CA LEU A 213 6.60 -8.58 -4.57
C LEU A 213 6.35 -8.11 -6.00
N PHE A 214 6.32 -6.79 -6.22
CA PHE A 214 6.15 -6.22 -7.55
C PHE A 214 7.27 -6.64 -8.50
N ILE A 215 8.54 -6.46 -8.11
CA ILE A 215 9.66 -6.84 -8.98
C ILE A 215 9.75 -8.36 -9.18
N ALA A 216 9.42 -9.17 -8.16
CA ALA A 216 9.35 -10.62 -8.28
C ALA A 216 8.28 -11.05 -9.29
N THR A 217 7.11 -10.40 -9.27
CA THR A 217 6.04 -10.66 -10.23
C THR A 217 6.47 -10.32 -11.66
N ILE A 218 7.13 -9.18 -11.86
CA ILE A 218 7.68 -8.81 -13.17
C ILE A 218 8.75 -9.79 -13.62
N LEU A 219 9.64 -10.23 -12.72
CA LEU A 219 10.67 -11.24 -13.01
C LEU A 219 10.04 -12.57 -13.45
N TYR A 220 8.99 -13.03 -12.76
CA TYR A 220 8.28 -14.24 -13.14
C TYR A 220 7.70 -14.16 -14.55
N PHE A 221 7.00 -13.08 -14.87
CA PHE A 221 6.43 -12.89 -16.21
C PHE A 221 7.51 -12.67 -17.28
N ALA A 222 8.63 -12.04 -16.93
CA ALA A 222 9.79 -11.90 -17.79
C ALA A 222 10.40 -13.25 -18.18
N MET A 223 10.39 -14.23 -17.29
CA MET A 223 10.90 -15.59 -17.55
C MET A 223 9.88 -16.51 -18.24
N THR A 224 8.58 -16.25 -18.09
CA THR A 224 7.51 -17.14 -18.56
C THR A 224 6.71 -16.58 -19.74
N ARG A 225 5.83 -15.62 -19.48
CA ARG A 225 4.86 -15.08 -20.45
C ARG A 225 4.78 -13.56 -20.37
N TRP A 226 5.70 -12.87 -21.06
CA TRP A 226 5.73 -11.40 -21.09
C TRP A 226 4.43 -10.76 -21.59
N ASN A 227 3.74 -11.37 -22.56
CA ASN A 227 2.52 -10.79 -23.11
C ASN A 227 1.41 -10.64 -22.05
N THR A 228 1.42 -11.51 -21.03
CA THR A 228 0.48 -11.46 -19.90
C THR A 228 0.74 -10.29 -18.96
N VAL A 229 1.94 -9.67 -18.97
CA VAL A 229 2.26 -8.51 -18.12
C VAL A 229 1.26 -7.38 -18.36
N ASN A 230 0.85 -7.14 -19.60
CA ASN A 230 -0.09 -6.05 -19.92
C ASN A 230 -1.44 -6.27 -19.24
N SER A 231 -2.02 -7.47 -19.36
CA SER A 231 -3.27 -7.83 -18.70
C SER A 231 -3.12 -7.92 -17.17
N ALA A 232 -1.95 -8.35 -16.68
CA ALA A 232 -1.66 -8.38 -15.25
C ALA A 232 -1.49 -6.97 -14.66
N SER A 233 -1.16 -5.96 -15.48
CA SER A 233 -0.95 -4.58 -15.02
C SER A 233 -2.26 -3.90 -14.63
N GLY A 234 -3.39 -4.25 -15.26
CA GLY A 234 -4.72 -3.77 -14.83
C GLY A 234 -5.02 -4.13 -13.37
N LYS A 235 -4.54 -5.31 -12.93
CA LYS A 235 -4.70 -5.76 -11.54
C LYS A 235 -4.05 -4.85 -10.50
N LEU A 236 -3.09 -4.00 -10.88
CA LEU A 236 -2.50 -3.02 -9.96
C LEU A 236 -3.55 -2.01 -9.46
N VAL A 237 -4.55 -1.69 -10.28
CA VAL A 237 -5.66 -0.82 -9.91
C VAL A 237 -6.86 -1.63 -9.46
N ASP A 238 -7.19 -2.72 -10.15
CA ASP A 238 -8.37 -3.53 -9.81
C ASP A 238 -8.30 -4.12 -8.41
N SER A 239 -7.09 -4.36 -7.90
CA SER A 239 -6.90 -4.83 -6.52
C SER A 239 -7.41 -3.82 -5.48
N LEU A 240 -7.40 -2.52 -5.80
CA LEU A 240 -7.97 -1.46 -4.95
C LEU A 240 -9.45 -1.18 -5.28
N ASN A 241 -9.95 -1.64 -6.42
CA ASN A 241 -11.33 -1.47 -6.88
C ASN A 241 -12.28 -2.50 -6.22
N SER A 242 -12.34 -2.51 -4.88
CA SER A 242 -13.14 -3.45 -4.12
C SER A 242 -13.94 -2.72 -3.04
N PHE A 243 -15.27 -2.84 -3.08
CA PHE A 243 -16.14 -2.22 -2.08
C PHE A 243 -15.86 -2.75 -0.65
N PRO A 244 -15.59 -4.05 -0.44
CA PRO A 244 -15.11 -4.55 0.84
C PRO A 244 -13.86 -3.83 1.38
N LEU A 245 -12.92 -3.37 0.53
CA LEU A 245 -11.73 -2.67 1.02
C LEU A 245 -12.04 -1.30 1.64
N LEU A 246 -13.13 -0.64 1.21
CA LEU A 246 -13.60 0.60 1.84
C LEU A 246 -13.94 0.38 3.30
N SER A 247 -14.39 -0.82 3.69
CA SER A 247 -14.74 -1.11 5.09
C SER A 247 -13.54 -0.98 6.03
N VAL A 248 -12.32 -1.26 5.57
CA VAL A 248 -11.10 -1.25 6.41
C VAL A 248 -10.88 0.10 7.10
N PRO A 249 -10.77 1.24 6.38
CA PRO A 249 -10.57 2.52 7.03
C PRO A 249 -11.80 2.98 7.83
N PHE A 250 -13.03 2.57 7.48
CA PHE A 250 -14.21 2.89 8.29
C PHE A 250 -14.30 2.07 9.57
N PHE A 251 -13.82 0.83 9.59
CA PHE A 251 -13.67 0.05 10.81
C PHE A 251 -12.57 0.62 11.70
N ILE A 252 -11.45 1.07 11.13
CA ILE A 252 -10.42 1.79 11.88
C ILE A 252 -11.00 3.08 12.48
N LEU A 253 -11.71 3.88 11.68
CA LEU A 253 -12.39 5.09 12.16
C LEU A 253 -13.38 4.78 13.29
N THR A 254 -14.18 3.72 13.15
CA THR A 254 -15.11 3.25 14.17
C THR A 254 -14.38 2.85 15.45
N GLY A 255 -13.26 2.12 15.34
CA GLY A 255 -12.43 1.75 16.48
C GLY A 255 -11.87 2.97 17.23
N ILE A 256 -11.43 4.00 16.50
CA ILE A 256 -10.97 5.27 17.07
C ILE A 256 -12.12 6.00 17.78
N LEU A 257 -13.31 6.06 17.18
CA LEU A 257 -14.50 6.66 17.79
C LEU A 257 -14.93 5.92 19.06
N MET A 258 -14.90 4.59 19.05
CA MET A 258 -15.21 3.75 20.22
C MET A 258 -14.21 3.94 21.35
N ASN A 259 -12.91 4.03 21.03
CA ASN A 259 -11.86 4.28 22.03
C ASN A 259 -12.05 5.68 22.64
N THR A 260 -12.20 6.71 21.79
CA THR A 260 -12.40 8.10 22.25
C THR A 260 -13.72 8.28 23.03
N GLY A 261 -14.77 7.53 22.67
CA GLY A 261 -16.05 7.53 23.37
C GLY A 261 -16.09 6.68 24.65
N GLY A 262 -14.98 6.02 25.03
CA GLY A 262 -14.88 5.18 26.22
C GLY A 262 -15.61 3.82 26.12
N ILE A 263 -16.07 3.43 24.94
CA ILE A 263 -16.75 2.14 24.72
C ILE A 263 -15.75 1.00 24.90
N THR A 264 -14.55 1.14 24.33
CA THR A 264 -13.47 0.16 24.45
C THR A 264 -13.09 -0.12 25.91
N GLU A 265 -13.05 0.93 26.75
CA GLU A 265 -12.78 0.80 28.18
C GLU A 265 -13.89 0.04 28.92
N ARG A 266 -15.16 0.29 28.58
CA ARG A 266 -16.29 -0.45 29.14
C ARG A 266 -16.24 -1.94 28.78
N ILE A 267 -15.87 -2.27 27.54
CA ILE A 267 -15.71 -3.67 27.10
C ILE A 267 -14.58 -4.36 27.87
N PHE A 268 -13.43 -3.69 28.03
CA PHE A 268 -12.31 -4.22 28.78
C PHE A 268 -12.66 -4.44 30.25
N ASN A 269 -13.32 -3.47 30.89
CA ASN A 269 -13.76 -3.60 32.28
C ASN A 269 -14.80 -4.71 32.46
N PHE A 270 -15.68 -4.93 31.48
CA PHE A 270 -16.60 -6.06 31.46
C PHE A 270 -15.85 -7.39 31.38
N ALA A 271 -14.88 -7.53 30.47
CA ALA A 271 -14.03 -8.72 30.39
C ALA A 271 -13.23 -8.95 31.69
N LYS A 272 -12.73 -7.87 32.31
CA LYS A 272 -12.06 -7.89 33.61
C LYS A 272 -12.96 -8.39 34.73
N ALA A 273 -14.22 -7.96 34.76
CA ALA A 273 -15.20 -8.42 35.73
C ALA A 273 -15.66 -9.88 35.52
N LEU A 274 -15.39 -10.49 34.37
CA LEU A 274 -15.69 -11.90 34.12
C LEU A 274 -14.48 -12.81 34.37
N LEU A 275 -13.30 -12.40 33.90
CA LEU A 275 -12.12 -13.26 33.78
C LEU A 275 -10.95 -12.84 34.70
N GLY A 276 -11.01 -11.65 35.31
CA GLY A 276 -9.91 -11.09 36.09
C GLY A 276 -9.58 -11.84 37.38
N HIS A 277 -10.51 -12.64 37.90
CA HIS A 277 -10.35 -13.40 39.15
C HIS A 277 -9.51 -14.67 39.00
N TYR A 278 -9.24 -15.12 37.77
CA TYR A 278 -8.43 -16.32 37.53
C TYR A 278 -6.93 -15.99 37.63
N THR A 279 -6.12 -16.99 37.96
CA THR A 279 -4.65 -16.85 37.97
C THR A 279 -4.15 -16.53 36.56
N GLY A 280 -3.38 -15.45 36.40
CA GLY A 280 -3.05 -14.91 35.08
C GLY A 280 -4.20 -14.15 34.42
N GLY A 281 -5.18 -13.71 35.20
CA GLY A 281 -6.45 -13.14 34.75
C GLY A 281 -6.32 -12.03 33.71
N MET A 282 -5.30 -11.17 33.80
CA MET A 282 -5.07 -10.11 32.80
C MET A 282 -4.85 -10.66 31.38
N GLY A 283 -4.19 -11.81 31.22
CA GLY A 283 -4.03 -12.46 29.91
C GLY A 283 -5.37 -12.98 29.37
N HIS A 284 -6.20 -13.57 30.24
CA HIS A 284 -7.55 -14.00 29.87
C HIS A 284 -8.46 -12.83 29.53
N VAL A 285 -8.34 -11.72 30.27
CA VAL A 285 -9.06 -10.47 30.00
C VAL A 285 -8.67 -9.92 28.65
N ASN A 286 -7.39 -9.98 28.28
CA ASN A 286 -6.90 -9.56 26.97
C ASN A 286 -7.58 -10.34 25.85
N ILE A 287 -7.55 -11.68 25.95
CA ILE A 287 -8.17 -12.57 24.96
C ILE A 287 -9.69 -12.35 24.92
N GLY A 288 -10.35 -12.26 26.08
CA GLY A 288 -11.80 -12.08 26.17
C GLY A 288 -12.28 -10.74 25.63
N ALA A 289 -11.58 -9.64 25.96
CA ALA A 289 -11.87 -8.32 25.43
C ALA A 289 -11.65 -8.27 23.91
N SER A 290 -10.55 -8.85 23.43
CA SER A 290 -10.26 -9.01 22.01
C SER A 290 -11.34 -9.81 21.28
N LEU A 291 -11.82 -10.93 21.84
CA LEU A 291 -12.91 -11.72 21.25
C LEU A 291 -14.21 -10.92 21.11
N ILE A 292 -14.62 -10.20 22.16
CA ILE A 292 -15.84 -9.39 22.15
C ILE A 292 -15.70 -8.25 21.13
N PHE A 293 -14.57 -7.54 21.14
CA PHE A 293 -14.34 -6.40 20.27
C PHE A 293 -14.22 -6.83 18.79
N SER A 294 -13.49 -7.91 18.50
CA SER A 294 -13.34 -8.45 17.14
C SER A 294 -14.67 -8.90 16.55
N GLY A 295 -15.57 -9.47 17.37
CA GLY A 295 -16.93 -9.80 16.96
C GLY A 295 -17.78 -8.60 16.53
N MET A 296 -17.49 -7.40 17.05
CA MET A 296 -18.18 -6.16 16.67
C MET A 296 -17.47 -5.40 15.56
N SER A 297 -16.13 -5.36 15.58
CA SER A 297 -15.32 -4.59 14.64
C SER A 297 -15.20 -5.27 13.28
N GLY A 298 -15.29 -6.62 13.22
CA GLY A 298 -15.12 -7.41 12.01
C GLY A 298 -13.77 -7.24 11.31
N SER A 299 -12.76 -6.63 11.95
CA SER A 299 -11.50 -6.28 11.32
C SER A 299 -10.32 -6.32 12.30
N ALA A 300 -9.36 -7.22 12.03
CA ALA A 300 -8.13 -7.34 12.82
C ALA A 300 -7.31 -6.03 12.87
N LEU A 301 -7.38 -5.21 11.80
CA LEU A 301 -6.72 -3.90 11.76
C LEU A 301 -7.39 -2.89 12.70
N ALA A 302 -8.71 -2.95 12.84
CA ALA A 302 -9.45 -2.11 13.78
C ALA A 302 -9.20 -2.54 15.23
N ASP A 303 -9.06 -3.84 15.48
CA ASP A 303 -8.72 -4.40 16.79
C ASP A 303 -7.36 -3.90 17.27
N ALA A 304 -6.34 -4.01 16.42
CA ALA A 304 -4.98 -3.56 16.74
C ALA A 304 -4.90 -2.04 16.98
N GLY A 305 -5.60 -1.24 16.17
CA GLY A 305 -5.60 0.22 16.30
C GLY A 305 -6.44 0.75 17.46
N GLY A 306 -7.57 0.10 17.76
CA GLY A 306 -8.52 0.54 18.78
C GLY A 306 -8.24 -0.04 20.16
N LEU A 307 -8.37 -1.35 20.31
CA LEU A 307 -8.28 -2.05 21.60
C LEU A 307 -6.82 -2.26 22.03
N GLY A 308 -5.92 -2.53 21.08
CA GLY A 308 -4.53 -2.85 21.40
C GLY A 308 -3.80 -1.81 22.25
N GLN A 309 -4.04 -0.50 22.04
CA GLN A 309 -3.44 0.53 22.88
C GLN A 309 -3.93 0.49 24.33
N LEU A 310 -5.22 0.18 24.53
CA LEU A 310 -5.80 0.04 25.87
C LEU A 310 -5.25 -1.21 26.56
N GLU A 311 -5.17 -2.32 25.84
CA GLU A 311 -4.60 -3.58 26.33
C GLU A 311 -3.14 -3.42 26.79
N ILE A 312 -2.30 -2.77 25.96
CA ILE A 312 -0.90 -2.49 26.30
C ILE A 312 -0.82 -1.64 27.57
N LYS A 313 -1.65 -0.59 27.67
CA LYS A 313 -1.68 0.27 28.85
C LYS A 313 -2.12 -0.52 30.09
N ALA A 314 -3.19 -1.30 29.99
CA ALA A 314 -3.73 -2.07 31.10
C ALA A 314 -2.76 -3.15 31.61
N MET A 315 -2.01 -3.80 30.71
CA MET A 315 -0.95 -4.76 31.07
C MET A 315 0.17 -4.07 31.86
N ARG A 316 0.64 -2.91 31.38
CA ARG A 316 1.66 -2.11 32.08
C ARG A 316 1.19 -1.62 33.45
N ASP A 317 -0.04 -1.11 33.53
CA ASP A 317 -0.65 -0.62 34.77
C ASP A 317 -0.80 -1.75 35.81
N ALA A 318 -0.96 -3.01 35.35
CA ALA A 318 -1.01 -4.20 36.20
C ALA A 318 0.38 -4.78 36.55
N GLY A 319 1.48 -4.17 36.09
CA GLY A 319 2.85 -4.57 36.42
C GLY A 319 3.42 -5.71 35.58
N TYR A 320 2.88 -5.94 34.38
CA TYR A 320 3.42 -6.89 33.38
C TYR A 320 4.34 -6.21 32.37
#